data_AF-A0A1Q8DX43-F1
#
_entry.id   AF-A0A1Q8DX43-F1
#
_cell.length_a   1.000
_cell.length_b   1.000
_cell.length_c   1.000
_cell.angle_alpha   90.00
_cell.angle_beta   90.00
_cell.angle_gamma   90.00
#
_symmetry.space_group_name_H-M   'P 1'
#
loop_
_entity.id
_entity.type
_entity.pdbx_description
1 polymer ?
#
loop_
_entity_poly.entity_id
_entity_poly.type
_entity_poly.pdbx_seq_one_letter_code
_entity_poly.pdbx_strand_id
1 'polypeptide(L)'
;MKGKPVPQKRLKSLLPTPEKILESRSLKLFAPHLADPRLWQFNRHSLNKAVYIGVLSAFFPLPGQMLLALIGALIFRANVPMALGLTWITNPLTTLPIFYAGYYVGAHIMGEPMISLRIIGRMIADFSLWVLANGANPFITYRGTVSLTAFCLGLTLLAVVTSLICGLTFKAIWRYKTVTSWQKRQKESSDKHPKT
;
A
#
# COMPACT_ATOMS: atom_id res chain seq x y z
N MET A 1 24.15 -15.14 -22.60
CA MET A 1 22.77 -14.87 -23.06
C MET A 1 22.11 -13.91 -22.08
N LYS A 2 21.44 -12.84 -22.55
CA LYS A 2 20.76 -11.84 -21.70
C LYS A 2 19.64 -12.55 -20.94
N GLY A 3 19.80 -12.73 -19.62
CA GLY A 3 18.75 -13.29 -18.76
C GLY A 3 17.48 -12.49 -18.96
N LYS A 4 16.38 -13.15 -19.35
CA LYS A 4 15.09 -12.50 -19.60
C LYS A 4 14.77 -11.60 -18.39
N PRO A 5 14.79 -10.26 -18.54
CA PRO A 5 14.37 -9.39 -17.46
C PRO A 5 12.91 -9.73 -17.20
N VAL A 6 12.52 -9.81 -15.93
CA VAL A 6 11.11 -9.67 -15.51
C VAL A 6 10.52 -8.56 -16.39
N PRO A 7 9.35 -8.73 -17.04
CA PRO A 7 8.92 -7.81 -18.08
C PRO A 7 8.69 -6.42 -17.46
N GLN A 8 9.74 -5.59 -17.46
CA GLN A 8 9.76 -4.23 -16.92
C GLN A 8 8.67 -3.38 -17.57
N LYS A 9 8.26 -3.76 -18.80
CA LYS A 9 7.14 -3.16 -19.52
C LYS A 9 5.78 -3.35 -18.85
N ARG A 10 5.50 -4.48 -18.19
CA ARG A 10 4.18 -4.73 -17.55
C ARG A 10 4.02 -4.07 -16.19
N LEU A 11 5.11 -3.93 -15.42
CA LEU A 11 5.04 -3.23 -14.14
C LEU A 11 4.94 -1.71 -14.34
N LYS A 12 5.61 -1.16 -15.37
CA LYS A 12 5.55 0.28 -15.69
C LYS A 12 4.16 0.75 -16.13
N SER A 13 3.36 -0.09 -16.79
CA SER A 13 2.02 0.31 -17.27
C SER A 13 0.96 0.39 -16.18
N LEU A 14 1.19 -0.27 -15.03
CA LEU A 14 0.26 -0.29 -13.89
C LEU A 14 0.57 0.80 -12.86
N LEU A 15 1.77 1.41 -12.92
CA LEU A 15 2.20 2.41 -11.96
C LEU A 15 1.82 3.83 -12.45
N PRO A 16 1.43 4.72 -11.53
CA PRO A 16 1.08 6.10 -11.87
C PRO A 16 2.27 6.82 -12.52
N THR A 17 2.01 7.47 -13.66
CA THR A 17 2.96 8.29 -14.38
C THR A 17 3.04 9.70 -13.77
N PRO A 18 4.14 10.44 -13.98
CA PRO A 18 4.27 11.82 -13.50
C PRO A 18 3.11 12.70 -13.94
N GLU A 19 2.67 12.56 -15.20
CA GLU A 19 1.56 13.31 -15.79
C GLU A 19 0.26 13.13 -15.00
N LYS A 20 -0.12 11.88 -14.69
CA LYS A 20 -1.32 11.57 -13.89
C LYS A 20 -1.26 12.13 -12.46
N ILE A 21 -0.07 12.22 -11.88
CA ILE A 21 0.11 12.78 -10.54
C ILE A 21 -0.09 14.31 -10.58
N LEU A 22 0.41 14.96 -11.63
CA LEU A 22 0.32 16.41 -11.84
C LEU A 22 -1.09 16.90 -12.22
N GLU A 23 -1.98 16.00 -12.67
CA GLU A 23 -3.41 16.30 -12.89
C GLU A 23 -4.14 16.61 -11.57
N SER A 24 -3.71 16.04 -10.45
CA SER A 24 -4.37 16.25 -9.17
C SER A 24 -3.93 17.56 -8.50
N ARG A 25 -4.91 18.36 -8.06
CA ARG A 25 -4.65 19.68 -7.44
C ARG A 25 -3.72 19.59 -6.23
N SER A 26 -3.89 18.55 -5.40
CA SER A 26 -3.14 18.34 -4.16
C SER A 26 -1.71 17.84 -4.40
N LEU A 27 -1.49 16.94 -5.39
CA LEU A 27 -0.15 16.39 -5.64
C LEU A 27 0.69 17.31 -6.55
N LYS A 28 0.06 18.18 -7.35
CA LYS A 28 0.74 19.20 -8.17
C LYS A 28 1.59 20.17 -7.34
N LEU A 29 1.26 20.39 -6.06
CA LEU A 29 2.07 21.19 -5.13
C LEU A 29 3.49 20.64 -4.97
N PHE A 30 3.67 19.33 -5.19
CA PHE A 30 4.96 18.64 -5.08
C PHE A 30 5.68 18.50 -6.42
N ALA A 31 5.17 19.12 -7.49
CA ALA A 31 5.77 19.09 -8.83
C ALA A 31 7.29 19.41 -8.85
N PRO A 32 7.79 20.43 -8.11
CA PRO A 32 9.23 20.73 -8.11
C PRO A 32 10.07 19.59 -7.52
N HIS A 33 9.55 18.89 -6.52
CA HIS A 33 10.23 17.77 -5.87
C HIS A 33 10.16 16.49 -6.73
N LEU A 34 9.09 16.33 -7.52
CA LEU A 34 8.92 15.23 -8.46
C LEU A 34 9.87 15.31 -9.67
N ALA A 35 10.53 16.44 -9.90
CA ALA A 35 11.51 16.59 -10.97
C ALA A 35 12.80 15.78 -10.74
N ASP A 36 13.08 15.30 -9.52
CA ASP A 36 14.27 14.48 -9.23
C ASP A 36 14.15 13.09 -9.91
N PRO A 37 15.00 12.76 -10.91
CA PRO A 37 14.94 11.48 -11.60
C PRO A 37 15.12 10.27 -10.69
N ARG A 38 15.79 10.42 -9.53
CA ARG A 38 16.07 9.33 -8.59
C ARG A 38 14.80 8.74 -7.98
N LEU A 39 13.73 9.52 -7.89
CA LEU A 39 12.42 9.09 -7.39
C LEU A 39 11.69 8.15 -8.37
N TRP A 40 12.10 8.16 -9.64
CA TRP A 40 11.50 7.36 -10.72
C TRP A 40 12.32 6.13 -11.09
N GLN A 41 13.59 6.09 -10.67
CA GLN A 41 14.50 4.99 -10.95
C GLN A 41 14.14 3.73 -10.16
N PHE A 42 14.18 2.58 -10.84
CA PHE A 42 13.92 1.26 -10.26
C PHE A 42 15.17 0.71 -9.56
N ASN A 43 15.56 1.36 -8.46
CA ASN A 43 16.63 0.88 -7.58
C ASN A 43 16.04 -0.02 -6.49
N ARG A 44 16.65 -1.19 -6.25
CA ARG A 44 16.24 -2.17 -5.22
C ARG A 44 16.03 -1.54 -3.84
N HIS A 45 16.89 -0.60 -3.44
CA HIS A 45 16.79 0.03 -2.13
C HIS A 45 15.62 1.02 -2.06
N SER A 46 15.44 1.82 -3.12
CA SER A 46 14.35 2.79 -3.24
C SER A 46 12.98 2.12 -3.37
N LEU A 47 12.88 1.03 -4.15
CA LEU A 47 11.67 0.21 -4.28
C LEU A 47 11.28 -0.44 -2.96
N ASN A 48 12.26 -0.98 -2.22
CA ASN A 48 12.00 -1.58 -0.92
C ASN A 48 11.40 -0.56 0.07
N LYS A 49 11.94 0.65 0.14
CA LYS A 49 11.35 1.75 0.94
C LYS A 49 9.92 2.08 0.48
N ALA A 50 9.70 2.12 -0.83
CA ALA A 50 8.39 2.40 -1.40
C ALA A 50 7.35 1.35 -1.01
N VAL A 51 7.75 0.08 -0.85
CA VAL A 51 6.88 -0.98 -0.33
C VAL A 51 6.40 -0.67 1.08
N TYR A 52 7.31 -0.35 2.00
CA TYR A 52 6.92 -0.03 3.37
C TYR A 52 5.97 1.17 3.43
N ILE A 53 6.32 2.25 2.74
CA ILE A 53 5.55 3.52 2.75
C ILE A 53 4.19 3.35 2.08
N GLY A 54 4.16 2.70 0.91
CA GLY A 54 2.93 2.49 0.15
C GLY A 54 1.94 1.60 0.88
N VAL A 55 2.41 0.48 1.45
CA VAL A 55 1.55 -0.41 2.26
C VAL A 55 1.07 0.28 3.53
N LEU A 56 1.94 1.00 4.24
CA LEU A 56 1.52 1.71 5.45
C LEU A 56 0.47 2.78 5.13
N SER A 57 0.67 3.51 4.04
CA SER A 57 -0.25 4.55 3.58
C SER A 57 -1.59 3.97 3.09
N ALA A 58 -1.58 2.76 2.52
CA ALA A 58 -2.78 2.06 2.04
C ALA A 58 -3.82 1.77 3.14
N PHE A 59 -3.37 1.65 4.39
CA PHE A 59 -4.25 1.40 5.54
C PHE A 59 -4.84 2.69 6.14
N PHE A 60 -4.48 3.87 5.61
CA PHE A 60 -5.03 5.12 6.10
C PHE A 60 -6.51 5.24 5.70
N PRO A 61 -7.45 5.42 6.65
CA PRO A 61 -8.87 5.27 6.38
C PRO A 61 -9.52 6.45 5.62
N LEU A 62 -8.76 7.51 5.34
CA LEU A 62 -9.28 8.72 4.69
C LEU A 62 -8.82 8.84 3.23
N PRO A 63 -9.64 9.46 2.36
CA PRO A 63 -9.19 9.93 1.05
C PRO A 63 -8.03 10.92 1.25
N GLY A 64 -6.82 10.49 0.93
CA GLY A 64 -5.57 11.16 1.34
C GLY A 64 -4.38 10.23 1.45
N GLN A 65 -4.59 8.91 1.44
CA GLN A 65 -3.53 7.90 1.41
C GLN A 65 -2.46 8.14 0.33
N MET A 66 -2.86 8.66 -0.84
CA MET A 66 -1.92 9.00 -1.91
C MET A 66 -1.00 10.15 -1.53
N LEU A 67 -1.52 11.17 -0.84
CA LEU A 67 -0.73 12.30 -0.38
C LEU A 67 0.27 11.84 0.69
N LEU A 68 -0.17 10.98 1.63
CA LEU A 68 0.73 10.37 2.62
C LEU A 68 1.82 9.52 1.97
N ALA A 69 1.46 8.70 0.99
CA ALA A 69 2.43 7.90 0.25
C ALA A 69 3.43 8.76 -0.53
N LEU A 70 2.95 9.86 -1.15
CA LEU A 70 3.82 10.80 -1.85
C LEU A 70 4.77 11.49 -0.88
N ILE A 71 4.27 12.10 0.19
CA ILE A 71 5.08 12.79 1.20
C ILE A 71 6.12 11.82 1.79
N GLY A 72 5.69 10.63 2.20
CA GLY A 72 6.59 9.59 2.70
C GLY A 72 7.65 9.22 1.66
N ALA A 73 7.27 9.05 0.40
CA ALA A 73 8.21 8.72 -0.66
C ALA A 73 9.24 9.84 -0.89
N LEU A 74 8.84 11.11 -0.80
CA LEU A 74 9.74 12.25 -0.92
C LEU A 74 10.73 12.30 0.26
N ILE A 75 10.23 12.22 1.50
CA ILE A 75 11.06 12.28 2.73
C ILE A 75 12.12 11.17 2.73
N PHE A 76 11.70 9.93 2.46
CA PHE A 76 12.60 8.77 2.52
C PHE A 76 13.35 8.50 1.20
N ARG A 77 13.15 9.36 0.19
CA ARG A 77 13.69 9.22 -1.18
C ARG A 77 13.38 7.83 -1.76
N ALA A 78 12.14 7.40 -1.60
CA ALA A 78 11.62 6.14 -2.11
C ALA A 78 11.08 6.31 -3.53
N ASN A 79 10.84 5.19 -4.21
CA ASN A 79 10.32 5.21 -5.56
C ASN A 79 8.84 5.66 -5.53
N VAL A 80 8.57 6.85 -6.06
CA VAL A 80 7.24 7.48 -6.00
C VAL A 80 6.18 6.65 -6.74
N PRO A 81 6.42 6.20 -8.00
CA PRO A 81 5.45 5.36 -8.70
C PRO A 81 5.05 4.13 -7.91
N MET A 82 6.02 3.41 -7.34
CA MET A 82 5.78 2.19 -6.58
C MET A 82 4.99 2.48 -5.30
N ALA A 83 5.33 3.53 -4.56
CA ALA A 83 4.65 3.89 -3.32
C ALA A 83 3.18 4.24 -3.57
N LEU A 84 2.91 5.07 -4.59
CA LEU A 84 1.55 5.44 -4.98
C LEU A 84 0.78 4.26 -5.57
N GLY A 85 1.42 3.46 -6.43
CA GLY A 85 0.80 2.27 -7.03
C GLY A 85 0.34 1.26 -5.98
N LEU A 86 1.09 1.08 -4.89
CA LEU A 86 0.69 0.21 -3.78
C LEU A 86 -0.55 0.71 -3.06
N THR A 87 -0.76 2.03 -2.95
CA THR A 87 -1.99 2.56 -2.36
C THR A 87 -3.23 2.23 -3.19
N TRP A 88 -3.08 2.07 -4.51
CA TRP A 88 -4.18 1.71 -5.41
C TRP A 88 -4.50 0.22 -5.44
N ILE A 89 -3.66 -0.64 -4.85
CA ILE A 89 -3.96 -2.07 -4.74
C ILE A 89 -5.12 -2.30 -3.77
N THR A 90 -5.25 -1.46 -2.73
CA THR A 90 -6.42 -1.39 -1.84
C THR A 90 -7.61 -0.79 -2.59
N ASN A 91 -8.43 -1.65 -3.20
CA ASN A 91 -9.71 -1.27 -3.78
C ASN A 91 -10.80 -1.21 -2.69
N PRO A 92 -11.93 -0.49 -2.90
CA PRO A 92 -13.02 -0.43 -1.92
C PRO A 92 -13.49 -1.81 -1.42
N LEU A 93 -13.42 -2.82 -2.29
CA LEU A 93 -13.76 -4.21 -1.95
C LEU A 93 -12.82 -4.84 -0.91
N THR A 94 -11.52 -4.55 -0.96
CA THR A 94 -10.51 -5.05 0.00
C THR A 94 -10.38 -4.15 1.22
N THR A 95 -10.65 -2.86 1.09
CA THR A 95 -10.61 -1.91 2.20
C THR A 95 -11.65 -2.25 3.29
N LEU A 96 -12.86 -2.66 2.90
CA LEU A 96 -13.92 -3.05 3.85
C LEU A 96 -13.50 -4.16 4.84
N PRO A 97 -13.03 -5.34 4.38
CA PRO A 97 -12.60 -6.39 5.30
C PRO A 97 -11.35 -5.98 6.11
N ILE A 98 -10.45 -5.16 5.55
CA ILE A 98 -9.30 -4.62 6.30
C ILE A 98 -9.76 -3.72 7.43
N PHE A 99 -10.74 -2.84 7.20
CA PHE A 99 -11.28 -1.96 8.24
C PHE A 99 -12.02 -2.73 9.32
N TYR A 100 -12.78 -3.75 8.94
CA TYR A 100 -13.40 -4.66 9.92
C TYR A 100 -12.34 -5.38 10.77
N ALA A 101 -11.31 -5.94 10.14
CA ALA A 101 -10.21 -6.57 10.86
C ALA A 101 -9.47 -5.58 11.77
N GLY A 102 -9.26 -4.35 11.32
CA GLY A 102 -8.67 -3.26 12.10
C GLY A 102 -9.49 -2.95 13.34
N TYR A 103 -10.81 -2.75 13.20
CA TYR A 103 -11.68 -2.55 14.35
C TYR A 103 -11.65 -3.75 15.29
N TYR A 104 -11.74 -4.97 14.76
CA TYR A 104 -11.75 -6.19 15.55
C TYR A 104 -10.49 -6.32 16.42
N VAL A 105 -9.31 -6.15 15.82
CA VAL A 105 -8.03 -6.20 16.52
C VAL A 105 -7.95 -5.12 17.59
N GLY A 106 -8.30 -3.88 17.26
CA GLY A 106 -8.24 -2.78 18.21
C GLY A 106 -9.25 -2.88 19.35
N ALA A 107 -10.47 -3.31 19.04
CA ALA A 107 -11.52 -3.52 20.04
C ALA A 107 -11.15 -4.66 20.99
N HIS A 108 -10.55 -5.73 20.47
CA HIS A 108 -10.05 -6.83 21.30
C HIS A 108 -8.95 -6.37 22.27
N ILE A 109 -8.03 -5.50 21.82
CA ILE A 109 -6.97 -4.94 22.68
C ILE A 109 -7.54 -3.99 23.73
N MET A 110 -8.53 -3.18 23.36
CA MET A 110 -9.12 -2.15 24.23
C MET A 110 -10.24 -2.67 25.14
N GLY A 111 -10.70 -3.92 24.97
CA GLY A 111 -11.84 -4.47 25.68
C GLY A 111 -13.19 -3.86 25.27
N GLU A 112 -13.27 -3.34 24.04
CA GLU A 112 -14.46 -2.67 23.50
C GLU A 112 -15.44 -3.69 22.87
N PRO A 113 -16.74 -3.38 22.79
CA PRO A 113 -17.72 -4.27 22.21
C PRO A 113 -17.42 -4.52 20.72
N MET A 114 -17.36 -5.81 20.35
CA MET A 114 -17.21 -6.22 18.96
C MET A 114 -18.47 -5.91 18.17
N ILE A 115 -18.30 -5.30 17.00
CA ILE A 115 -19.42 -4.99 16.10
C ILE A 115 -19.71 -6.23 15.26
N SER A 116 -20.97 -6.67 15.26
CA SER A 116 -21.41 -7.76 14.40
C SER A 116 -21.61 -7.31 12.95
N LEU A 117 -21.45 -8.23 12.00
CA LEU A 117 -21.75 -8.00 10.57
C LEU A 117 -23.18 -7.45 10.33
N ARG A 118 -24.14 -7.83 11.19
CA ARG A 118 -25.51 -7.31 11.13
C ARG A 118 -25.57 -5.81 11.41
N ILE A 119 -24.81 -5.32 12.39
CA ILE A 119 -24.75 -3.89 12.73
C ILE A 119 -24.07 -3.12 11.59
N ILE A 120 -22.99 -3.67 11.02
CA ILE A 120 -22.30 -3.07 9.86
C ILE A 120 -23.27 -2.95 8.67
N GLY A 121 -24.05 -4.00 8.39
CA GLY A 121 -25.06 -3.97 7.33
C GLY A 121 -26.11 -2.87 7.54
N ARG A 122 -26.57 -2.67 8.79
CA ARG A 122 -27.47 -1.57 9.14
C ARG A 122 -26.83 -0.20 8.99
N MET A 123 -25.58 -0.04 9.44
CA MET A 123 -24.83 1.21 9.27
C MET A 123 -24.67 1.59 7.79
N ILE A 124 -24.37 0.62 6.93
CA ILE A 124 -24.27 0.84 5.47
C ILE A 124 -25.64 1.25 4.90
N ALA A 125 -26.71 0.55 5.28
CA ALA A 125 -28.06 0.87 4.82
C ALA A 125 -28.50 2.27 5.26
N ASP A 126 -28.29 2.63 6.53
CA ASP A 126 -28.62 3.96 7.06
C ASP A 126 -27.77 5.06 6.42
N PHE A 127 -26.50 4.77 6.10
CA PHE A 127 -25.68 5.68 5.31
C PHE A 127 -26.23 5.88 3.90
N SER A 128 -26.65 4.81 3.22
CA SER A 128 -27.33 4.93 1.92
C SER A 128 -28.60 5.76 2.01
N LEU A 129 -29.43 5.55 3.03
CA LEU A 129 -30.66 6.31 3.25
C LEU A 129 -30.40 7.78 3.59
N TRP A 130 -29.33 8.08 4.33
CA TRP A 130 -28.94 9.46 4.62
C TRP A 130 -28.36 10.19 3.41
N VAL A 131 -27.63 9.49 2.53
CA VAL A 131 -27.03 10.10 1.32
C VAL A 131 -28.05 10.27 0.20
N LEU A 132 -28.93 9.28 0.00
CA LEU A 132 -29.84 9.22 -1.15
C LEU A 132 -31.26 9.67 -0.84
N ALA A 133 -31.61 9.78 0.44
CA ALA A 133 -32.92 10.21 0.90
C ALA A 133 -32.75 11.07 2.16
N ASN A 134 -33.87 11.42 2.80
CA ASN A 134 -33.87 12.20 4.04
C ASN A 134 -33.75 11.29 5.28
N GLY A 135 -32.87 10.29 5.22
CA GLY A 135 -32.60 9.39 6.34
C GLY A 135 -31.91 10.10 7.52
N ALA A 136 -31.96 9.48 8.70
CA ALA A 136 -31.23 9.99 9.85
C ALA A 136 -29.71 9.85 9.65
N ASN A 137 -28.93 10.84 10.12
CA ASN A 137 -27.48 10.81 9.97
C ASN A 137 -26.86 9.66 10.79
N PRO A 138 -26.25 8.64 10.17
CA PRO A 138 -25.70 7.48 10.87
C PRO A 138 -24.56 7.86 11.82
N PHE A 139 -23.83 8.95 11.57
CA PHE A 139 -22.78 9.42 12.47
C PHE A 139 -23.32 9.90 13.82
N ILE A 140 -24.59 10.31 13.87
CA ILE A 140 -25.28 10.68 15.11
C ILE A 140 -25.96 9.44 15.71
N THR A 141 -26.67 8.66 14.89
CA THR A 141 -27.42 7.47 15.32
C THR A 141 -26.53 6.41 15.96
N TYR A 142 -25.31 6.21 15.46
CA TYR A 142 -24.36 5.20 15.95
C TYR A 142 -23.23 5.78 16.80
N ARG A 143 -23.40 7.01 17.30
CA ARG A 143 -22.41 7.67 18.14
C ARG A 143 -22.22 6.87 19.44
N GLY A 144 -20.98 6.44 19.69
CA GLY A 144 -20.63 5.62 20.86
C GLY A 144 -20.74 4.11 20.66
N THR A 145 -21.33 3.65 19.55
CA THR A 145 -21.35 2.21 19.19
C THR A 145 -20.02 1.74 18.62
N VAL A 146 -19.29 2.64 17.94
CA VAL A 146 -17.99 2.37 17.32
C VAL A 146 -16.93 3.19 18.03
N SER A 147 -15.99 2.51 18.68
CA SER A 147 -14.84 3.17 19.30
C SER A 147 -13.82 3.56 18.22
N LEU A 148 -13.72 4.86 17.92
CA LEU A 148 -12.79 5.39 16.93
C LEU A 148 -11.33 5.15 17.35
N THR A 149 -11.04 5.18 18.65
CA THR A 149 -9.71 4.91 19.19
C THR A 149 -9.31 3.46 18.95
N ALA A 150 -10.20 2.50 19.22
CA ALA A 150 -9.99 1.10 18.90
C ALA A 150 -9.76 0.90 17.39
N PHE A 151 -10.59 1.50 16.55
CA PHE A 151 -10.43 1.45 15.09
C PHE A 151 -9.04 1.92 14.63
N CYS A 152 -8.63 3.11 15.06
CA CYS A 152 -7.34 3.70 14.70
C CYS A 152 -6.16 2.87 15.22
N LEU A 153 -6.25 2.36 16.45
CA LEU A 153 -5.21 1.52 17.06
C LEU A 153 -5.02 0.22 16.28
N GLY A 154 -6.11 -0.50 16.00
CA GLY A 154 -6.03 -1.77 15.28
C GLY A 154 -5.60 -1.59 13.83
N LEU A 155 -6.05 -0.53 13.14
CA LEU A 155 -5.54 -0.21 11.80
C LEU A 155 -4.06 0.13 11.80
N THR A 156 -3.59 0.91 12.77
CA THR A 156 -2.16 1.26 12.88
C THR A 156 -1.33 0.00 13.09
N LEU A 157 -1.78 -0.91 13.95
CA LEU A 157 -1.10 -2.18 14.21
C LEU A 157 -1.06 -3.04 12.94
N LEU A 158 -2.19 -3.23 12.28
CA LEU A 158 -2.25 -4.00 11.03
C LEU A 158 -1.40 -3.36 9.92
N ALA A 159 -1.40 -2.04 9.81
CA ALA A 159 -0.59 -1.31 8.84
C ALA A 159 0.90 -1.56 9.05
N VAL A 160 1.38 -1.48 10.31
CA VAL A 160 2.78 -1.73 10.66
C VAL A 160 3.15 -3.17 10.39
N VAL A 161 2.36 -4.14 10.88
CA VAL A 161 2.63 -5.57 10.70
C VAL A 161 2.66 -5.94 9.21
N THR A 162 1.64 -5.51 8.45
CA THR A 162 1.55 -5.81 7.01
C THR A 162 2.68 -5.14 6.24
N SER A 163 3.00 -3.88 6.56
CA SER A 163 4.13 -3.16 5.94
C SER A 163 5.46 -3.86 6.18
N LEU A 164 5.71 -4.32 7.41
CA LEU A 164 6.90 -5.09 7.75
C LEU A 164 6.98 -6.40 6.97
N ILE A 165 5.90 -7.18 6.95
CA ILE A 165 5.84 -8.46 6.24
C ILE A 165 6.08 -8.24 4.73
N CYS A 166 5.38 -7.29 4.11
CA CYS A 166 5.51 -7.02 2.68
C CYS A 166 6.92 -6.55 2.32
N GLY A 167 7.51 -5.64 3.10
CA GLY A 167 8.86 -5.14 2.82
C GLY A 167 9.95 -6.19 3.05
N LEU A 168 9.84 -7.02 4.09
CA LEU A 168 10.76 -8.14 4.30
C LEU A 168 10.63 -9.18 3.19
N THR A 169 9.41 -9.51 2.79
CA THR A 169 9.13 -10.43 1.66
C THR A 169 9.72 -9.89 0.37
N PHE A 170 9.53 -8.61 0.06
CA PHE A 170 10.12 -7.96 -1.12
C PHE A 170 11.65 -8.07 -1.11
N LYS A 171 12.28 -7.76 0.03
CA LYS A 171 13.74 -7.88 0.22
C LYS A 171 14.21 -9.32 0.04
N ALA A 172 13.49 -10.31 0.59
CA ALA A 172 13.81 -11.73 0.48
C ALA A 172 13.72 -12.22 -0.97
N ILE A 173 12.63 -11.92 -1.67
CA ILE A 173 12.44 -12.24 -3.09
C ILE A 173 13.58 -11.64 -3.92
N TRP A 174 13.94 -10.38 -3.66
CA TRP A 174 15.01 -9.72 -4.41
C TRP A 174 16.37 -10.39 -4.16
N ARG A 175 16.68 -10.73 -2.91
CA ARG A 175 17.91 -11.45 -2.54
C ARG A 175 17.98 -12.81 -3.23
N TYR A 176 16.90 -13.59 -3.17
CA TYR A 176 16.82 -14.91 -3.79
C TYR A 176 17.06 -14.83 -5.30
N LYS A 177 16.36 -13.92 -6.00
CA LYS A 177 16.52 -13.73 -7.45
C LYS A 177 17.91 -13.23 -7.83
N THR A 178 18.52 -12.41 -6.98
CA THR A 178 19.89 -11.95 -7.21
C THR A 178 20.83 -13.14 -7.13
N VAL A 179 20.87 -13.86 -6.00
CA VAL A 179 21.78 -15.01 -5.76
C VAL A 179 21.64 -16.10 -6.81
N THR A 180 20.41 -16.51 -7.13
CA THR A 180 20.15 -17.53 -8.16
C THR A 180 20.64 -17.10 -9.54
N SER A 181 20.54 -15.82 -9.90
CA SER A 181 21.07 -15.31 -11.17
C SER A 181 22.60 -15.31 -11.24
N TRP A 182 23.30 -15.15 -10.11
CA TRP A 182 24.76 -15.28 -10.05
C TRP A 182 25.19 -16.74 -10.18
N GLN A 183 24.52 -17.66 -9.50
CA GLN A 183 24.79 -19.10 -9.59
C GLN A 183 24.58 -19.63 -11.01
N LYS A 184 23.52 -19.19 -11.70
CA LYS A 184 23.26 -19.57 -13.09
C LYS A 184 24.37 -19.11 -14.05
N ARG A 185 24.93 -17.92 -13.83
CA ARG A 185 26.05 -17.39 -14.64
C ARG A 185 27.35 -18.15 -14.42
N GLN A 186 27.63 -18.59 -13.20
CA GLN A 186 28.81 -19.42 -12.92
C GLN A 186 28.69 -20.80 -13.57
N LYS A 187 27.50 -21.42 -13.53
CA LYS A 187 27.25 -22.71 -14.19
C LYS A 187 27.39 -22.63 -15.71
N GLU A 188 26.83 -21.59 -16.35
CA GLU A 188 26.98 -21.33 -17.79
C GLU A 188 28.43 -21.00 -18.20
N SER A 189 29.25 -20.45 -17.30
CA SER A 189 30.67 -20.19 -17.56
C SER A 189 31.53 -21.46 -17.42
N SER A 190 31.14 -22.39 -16.54
CA SER A 190 31.86 -23.65 -16.31
C SER A 190 31.61 -24.68 -17.41
N ASP A 191 30.40 -24.71 -18.00
CA ASP A 191 30.07 -25.59 -19.15
C ASP A 191 30.78 -25.18 -20.45
N LYS A 192 31.19 -23.90 -20.57
CA LYS A 192 31.87 -23.38 -21.77
C LYS A 192 33.36 -23.64 -21.83
N HIS A 193 33.98 -24.10 -20.75
CA HIS A 193 35.36 -24.54 -20.71
C HIS A 193 35.40 -25.95 -20.12
N PRO A 194 35.09 -26.99 -20.92
CA PRO A 194 35.29 -28.35 -20.46
C PRO A 194 36.78 -28.53 -20.17
N LYS A 195 37.10 -28.93 -18.94
CA LYS A 195 38.48 -29.29 -18.55
C LYS A 195 38.89 -30.49 -19.41
N THR A 196 39.84 -30.25 -20.32
CA THR A 196 40.57 -31.26 -21.10
C THR A 196 41.39 -32.14 -20.19
#